data_AF-A0A352NNZ5-F1
#
_entry.id   AF-A0A352NNZ5-F1
#
_cell.length_a   1.000
_cell.length_b   1.000
_cell.length_c   1.000
_cell.angle_alpha   90.00
_cell.angle_beta   90.00
_cell.angle_gamma   90.00
#
_symmetry.space_group_name_H-M   'P 1'
#
loop_
_entity.id
_entity.type
_entity.pdbx_description
1 polymer ?
#
loop_
_entity_poly.entity_id
_entity_poly.type
_entity_poly.pdbx_seq_one_letter_code
_entity_poly.pdbx_strand_id
1 'polypeptide(L)'
;MFLYSKRVLFLLLIMIFLLILLSIVFPTDSSISAGSNLEAGSRPFLADTIEVDGRMLVPPEEISRFLDLSYAVNGETMVLSKAGTSFELTAGSRAAWSGGKALCLDVPPQMLNGKLYVPLRFICESFGAAVRYNNGTVDIAYPADRSNDLALNFAGDTTLAWCFEDAAGDDLTYAFADAGWFGAADITMVNLENAITDRGYKAPKQFNFRMPPKYTQVLLNGGIDIVNLANNHVWDYGTIGLQDTIAYLDTAGIEHVGAGESIDAAAAPAIIEVKGKRIGFLGFYFNEGNVEEGVAALRQKSDVVVVNFHWGTERSNYPDGYQVALAHRAIDAGADLVIGHHPHVLQGMERYKGGVIAYSLGNFVFGGNSRRQHDTVVFQLLIRGREKIPAIIPVRISDWQPYRLVGEEGRQVVDSIREYSSGFSEPLI
;
A
#
# COMPACT_ATOMS: atom_id res chain seq x y z
N MET A 1 59.36 -44.36 34.17
CA MET A 1 57.88 -44.26 34.15
C MET A 1 57.53 -43.27 33.05
N PHE A 2 57.01 -43.78 31.92
CA PHE A 2 56.42 -43.12 30.74
C PHE A 2 57.16 -41.90 30.11
N LEU A 3 58.03 -42.07 29.12
CA LEU A 3 57.75 -42.15 27.66
C LEU A 3 56.89 -40.99 27.10
N TYR A 4 57.56 -39.89 26.77
CA TYR A 4 57.06 -38.86 25.85
C TYR A 4 56.97 -39.43 24.41
N SER A 5 55.79 -39.36 23.82
CA SER A 5 55.55 -39.72 22.43
C SER A 5 56.11 -38.65 21.48
N LYS A 6 57.08 -39.04 20.64
CA LYS A 6 57.68 -38.24 19.55
C LYS A 6 56.68 -37.74 18.48
N ARG A 7 55.36 -37.95 18.64
CA ARG A 7 54.33 -37.49 17.69
C ARG A 7 53.73 -36.11 17.99
N VAL A 8 53.86 -35.59 19.21
CA VAL A 8 53.28 -34.27 19.58
C VAL A 8 54.21 -33.10 19.21
N LEU A 9 55.54 -33.32 19.18
CA LEU A 9 56.50 -32.28 18.78
C LEU A 9 56.57 -32.08 17.25
N PHE A 10 56.15 -33.07 16.45
CA PHE A 10 56.15 -32.99 14.99
C PHE A 10 54.93 -32.24 14.43
N LEU A 11 53.81 -32.21 15.15
CA LEU A 11 52.58 -31.51 14.74
C LEU A 11 52.64 -29.98 15.02
N LEU A 12 53.41 -29.54 16.01
CA LEU A 12 53.58 -28.10 16.30
C LEU A 12 54.56 -27.39 15.35
N LEU A 13 55.45 -28.12 14.67
CA LEU A 13 56.39 -27.56 13.69
C LEU A 13 55.77 -27.37 12.29
N ILE A 14 54.70 -28.10 11.95
CA ILE A 14 53.97 -27.93 10.68
C ILE A 14 53.01 -26.73 10.73
N MET A 15 52.50 -26.36 11.91
CA MET A 15 51.58 -25.22 12.07
C MET A 15 52.28 -23.85 12.04
N ILE A 16 53.60 -23.79 12.21
CA ILE A 16 54.38 -22.53 12.16
C ILE A 16 54.98 -22.29 10.76
N PHE A 17 55.04 -23.32 9.90
CA PHE A 17 55.55 -23.19 8.53
C PHE A 17 54.47 -22.81 7.49
N LEU A 18 53.18 -22.87 7.84
CA LEU A 18 52.07 -22.46 6.96
C LEU A 18 51.63 -20.99 7.13
N LEU A 19 52.22 -20.25 8.08
CA LEU A 19 51.88 -18.86 8.39
C LEU A 19 52.90 -17.82 7.88
N ILE A 20 53.90 -18.25 7.10
CA ILE A 20 54.97 -17.38 6.56
C ILE A 20 55.04 -17.47 5.03
N LEU A 21 53.89 -17.62 4.37
CA LEU A 21 53.81 -17.65 2.90
C LEU A 21 52.56 -16.92 2.42
N LEU A 22 52.41 -15.64 2.80
CA LEU A 22 51.65 -14.64 2.03
C LEU A 22 51.86 -13.25 2.65
N SER A 23 53.00 -12.66 2.31
CA SER A 23 53.27 -11.23 2.51
C SER A 23 54.12 -10.74 1.33
N ILE A 24 53.47 -10.33 0.24
CA ILE A 24 54.06 -9.39 -0.74
C ILE A 24 52.93 -8.46 -1.21
N VAL A 25 53.18 -7.16 -1.07
CA VAL A 25 52.30 -6.04 -1.47
C VAL A 25 52.93 -5.33 -2.68
N PHE A 26 52.07 -4.59 -3.39
CA PHE A 26 52.30 -3.44 -4.30
C PHE A 26 52.37 -3.71 -5.81
N PRO A 27 52.08 -2.70 -6.67
CA PRO A 27 50.78 -2.05 -6.87
C PRO A 27 50.47 -1.88 -8.38
N THR A 28 49.22 -1.64 -8.78
CA THR A 28 48.95 -0.90 -10.04
C THR A 28 47.63 -0.17 -9.97
N ASP A 29 47.71 1.16 -10.01
CA ASP A 29 46.69 1.99 -10.63
C ASP A 29 46.40 1.47 -12.05
N SER A 30 45.12 1.32 -12.36
CA SER A 30 44.65 1.37 -13.74
C SER A 30 43.29 2.06 -13.76
N SER A 31 43.33 3.36 -14.03
CA SER A 31 42.21 4.08 -14.61
C SER A 31 41.90 3.46 -15.98
N ILE A 32 40.71 2.85 -16.13
CA ILE A 32 40.11 2.55 -17.42
C ILE A 32 38.64 2.95 -17.35
N SER A 33 38.24 3.81 -18.28
CA SER A 33 36.89 4.32 -18.48
C SER A 33 36.00 3.31 -19.22
N ALA A 34 34.70 3.35 -18.86
CA ALA A 34 33.52 2.92 -19.62
C ALA A 34 33.37 1.42 -19.95
N GLY A 35 32.35 0.81 -19.33
CA GLY A 35 31.81 -0.52 -19.67
C GLY A 35 31.30 -1.26 -18.43
N SER A 36 29.98 -1.23 -18.21
CA SER A 36 29.27 -1.89 -17.11
C SER A 36 29.46 -3.41 -17.09
N ASN A 37 30.00 -3.95 -15.99
CA ASN A 37 30.00 -5.38 -15.70
C ASN A 37 29.18 -5.62 -14.41
N LEU A 38 28.00 -6.23 -14.58
CA LEU A 38 27.06 -6.61 -13.52
C LEU A 38 27.31 -8.08 -13.14
N GLU A 39 27.75 -8.36 -11.91
CA GLU A 39 27.87 -9.74 -11.41
C GLU A 39 26.63 -10.16 -10.62
N ALA A 40 25.71 -10.86 -11.29
CA ALA A 40 24.80 -11.80 -10.63
C ALA A 40 25.49 -13.17 -10.67
N GLY A 41 25.91 -13.71 -9.53
CA GLY A 41 26.42 -15.08 -9.40
C GLY A 41 27.16 -15.61 -10.64
N SER A 42 28.38 -15.12 -10.91
CA SER A 42 29.29 -15.63 -11.95
C SER A 42 28.80 -15.68 -13.42
N ARG A 43 27.77 -14.91 -13.81
CA ARG A 43 27.50 -14.59 -15.23
C ARG A 43 27.30 -13.09 -15.42
N PRO A 44 28.00 -12.43 -16.34
CA PRO A 44 27.76 -11.02 -16.64
C PRO A 44 26.30 -10.84 -17.07
N PHE A 45 25.58 -10.00 -16.35
CA PHE A 45 24.16 -9.73 -16.54
C PHE A 45 23.97 -8.47 -17.41
N LEU A 46 22.99 -8.53 -18.33
CA LEU A 46 22.40 -7.44 -19.12
C LEU A 46 23.34 -6.52 -19.93
N ALA A 47 23.52 -6.82 -21.22
CA ALA A 47 24.27 -5.95 -22.14
C ALA A 47 23.45 -4.77 -22.69
N ASP A 48 22.12 -4.78 -22.50
CA ASP A 48 21.19 -3.82 -23.11
C ASP A 48 20.19 -3.29 -22.08
N THR A 49 20.68 -2.71 -20.98
CA THR A 49 19.82 -2.00 -20.00
C THR A 49 19.71 -0.53 -20.30
N ILE A 50 18.58 0.06 -19.93
CA ILE A 50 18.42 1.52 -19.90
C ILE A 50 18.08 1.97 -18.48
N GLU A 51 18.40 3.22 -18.16
CA GLU A 51 18.01 3.87 -16.92
C GLU A 51 17.01 4.98 -17.23
N VAL A 52 15.88 4.97 -16.52
CA VAL A 52 14.81 5.97 -16.59
C VAL A 52 14.41 6.32 -15.16
N ASP A 53 14.49 7.59 -14.79
CA ASP A 53 14.12 8.09 -13.46
C ASP A 53 14.78 7.31 -12.30
N GLY A 54 16.05 6.93 -12.46
CA GLY A 54 16.79 6.14 -11.47
C GLY A 54 16.35 4.68 -11.35
N ARG A 55 15.48 4.20 -12.26
CA ARG A 55 15.04 2.81 -12.36
C ARG A 55 15.63 2.16 -13.61
N MET A 56 16.10 0.92 -13.45
CA MET A 56 16.65 0.14 -14.55
C MET A 56 15.53 -0.61 -15.28
N LEU A 57 15.48 -0.47 -16.60
CA LEU A 57 14.61 -1.23 -17.48
C LEU A 57 15.45 -2.16 -18.36
N VAL A 58 14.87 -3.31 -18.67
CA VAL A 58 15.54 -4.42 -19.34
C VAL A 58 14.68 -5.02 -20.43
N PRO A 59 15.28 -5.65 -21.46
CA PRO A 59 14.54 -6.40 -22.45
C PRO A 59 13.78 -7.56 -21.80
N PRO A 60 12.48 -7.74 -22.11
CA PRO A 60 11.68 -8.87 -21.66
C PRO A 60 12.36 -10.22 -21.82
N GLU A 61 13.04 -10.45 -22.95
CA GLU A 61 13.64 -11.73 -23.30
C GLU A 61 14.80 -12.08 -22.35
N GLU A 62 15.56 -11.07 -21.94
CA GLU A 62 16.71 -11.24 -21.06
C GLU A 62 16.26 -11.58 -19.64
N ILE A 63 15.32 -10.80 -19.10
CA ILE A 63 14.85 -11.02 -17.74
C ILE A 63 14.01 -12.30 -17.62
N SER A 64 13.23 -12.63 -18.65
CA SER A 64 12.45 -13.87 -18.68
C SER A 64 13.36 -15.09 -18.72
N ARG A 65 14.44 -15.07 -19.50
CA ARG A 65 15.44 -16.14 -19.50
C ARG A 65 16.13 -16.27 -18.14
N PHE A 66 16.47 -15.15 -17.51
CA PHE A 66 17.15 -15.14 -16.22
C PHE A 66 16.29 -15.73 -15.09
N LEU A 67 15.01 -15.38 -15.04
CA LEU A 67 14.07 -15.83 -14.01
C LEU A 67 13.30 -17.10 -14.41
N ASP A 68 13.57 -17.68 -15.59
CA ASP A 68 12.83 -18.82 -16.14
C ASP A 68 11.32 -18.56 -16.17
N LEU A 69 10.93 -17.48 -16.88
CA LEU A 69 9.54 -17.03 -17.06
C LEU A 69 9.05 -17.42 -18.46
N SER A 70 7.77 -17.78 -18.53
CA SER A 70 7.04 -17.74 -19.80
C SER A 70 6.65 -16.31 -20.11
N TYR A 71 6.85 -15.86 -21.35
CA TYR A 71 6.46 -14.51 -21.76
C TYR A 71 5.88 -14.49 -23.18
N ALA A 72 4.97 -13.55 -23.42
CA ALA A 72 4.42 -13.23 -24.73
C ALA A 72 4.34 -11.71 -24.89
N VAL A 73 4.71 -11.22 -26.07
CA VAL A 73 4.63 -9.80 -26.42
C VAL A 73 3.68 -9.65 -27.61
N ASN A 74 2.72 -8.74 -27.51
CA ASN A 74 1.78 -8.39 -28.56
C ASN A 74 1.70 -6.87 -28.69
N GLY A 75 2.38 -6.32 -29.70
CA GLY A 75 2.57 -4.87 -29.84
C GLY A 75 3.28 -4.28 -28.62
N GLU A 76 2.60 -3.38 -27.93
CA GLU A 76 3.11 -2.68 -26.74
C GLU A 76 2.82 -3.40 -25.42
N THR A 77 2.06 -4.50 -25.47
CA THR A 77 1.66 -5.26 -24.28
C THR A 77 2.45 -6.55 -24.16
N MET A 78 2.85 -6.88 -22.94
CA MET A 78 3.54 -8.10 -22.60
C MET A 78 2.85 -8.79 -21.43
N VAL A 79 2.79 -10.12 -21.49
CA VAL A 79 2.39 -10.98 -20.37
C VAL A 79 3.57 -11.83 -19.96
N LEU A 80 3.88 -11.84 -18.66
CA LEU A 80 4.91 -12.68 -18.02
C LEU A 80 4.24 -13.62 -17.02
N SER A 81 4.68 -14.86 -16.94
CA SER A 81 4.11 -15.81 -15.97
C SER A 81 5.08 -16.89 -15.50
N LYS A 82 4.87 -17.34 -14.25
CA LYS A 82 5.55 -18.48 -13.62
C LYS A 82 4.73 -18.98 -12.43
N ALA A 83 4.60 -20.29 -12.29
CA ALA A 83 4.01 -20.95 -11.10
C ALA A 83 2.66 -20.35 -10.63
N GLY A 84 1.74 -20.11 -11.57
CA GLY A 84 0.40 -19.56 -11.28
C GLY A 84 0.35 -18.04 -11.08
N THR A 85 1.50 -17.36 -11.06
CA THR A 85 1.58 -15.89 -11.05
C THR A 85 1.71 -15.38 -12.49
N SER A 86 0.94 -14.36 -12.84
CA SER A 86 0.98 -13.71 -14.15
C SER A 86 0.87 -12.20 -14.00
N PHE A 87 1.63 -11.47 -14.81
CA PHE A 87 1.58 -10.02 -14.91
C PHE A 87 1.44 -9.57 -16.36
N GLU A 88 0.48 -8.70 -16.61
CA GLU A 88 0.35 -7.97 -17.87
C GLU A 88 0.85 -6.54 -17.70
N LEU A 89 1.66 -6.10 -18.65
CA LEU A 89 2.37 -4.82 -18.66
C LEU A 89 2.20 -4.20 -20.05
N THR A 90 1.88 -2.91 -20.11
CA THR A 90 1.73 -2.18 -21.38
C THR A 90 2.66 -0.97 -21.39
N ALA A 91 3.33 -0.72 -22.52
CA ALA A 91 4.19 0.44 -22.65
C ALA A 91 3.44 1.74 -22.35
N GLY A 92 4.10 2.66 -21.64
CA GLY A 92 3.50 3.94 -21.19
C GLY A 92 2.52 3.83 -20.02
N SER A 93 2.02 2.64 -19.69
CA SER A 93 1.12 2.43 -18.56
C SER A 93 1.89 2.15 -17.27
N ARG A 94 1.56 2.88 -16.20
CA ARG A 94 2.06 2.59 -14.84
C ARG A 94 1.27 1.47 -14.14
N ALA A 95 0.29 0.88 -14.80
CA ALA A 95 -0.45 -0.28 -14.30
C ALA A 95 0.20 -1.60 -14.73
N ALA A 96 0.57 -2.43 -13.76
CA ALA A 96 0.88 -3.84 -13.96
C ALA A 96 -0.24 -4.73 -13.42
N TRP A 97 -0.93 -5.45 -14.30
CA TRP A 97 -2.14 -6.19 -13.96
C TRP A 97 -1.85 -7.62 -13.54
N SER A 98 -2.39 -8.04 -12.39
CA SER A 98 -2.35 -9.42 -11.93
C SER A 98 -3.62 -9.80 -11.19
N GLY A 99 -4.33 -10.82 -11.66
CA GLY A 99 -5.47 -11.42 -10.97
C GLY A 99 -6.57 -10.45 -10.53
N GLY A 100 -6.86 -9.38 -11.30
CA GLY A 100 -7.86 -8.35 -10.94
C GLY A 100 -7.33 -7.27 -9.98
N LYS A 101 -6.03 -7.01 -9.98
CA LYS A 101 -5.36 -5.97 -9.20
C LYS A 101 -4.35 -5.28 -10.10
N ALA A 102 -4.28 -3.95 -10.02
CA ALA A 102 -3.27 -3.16 -10.71
C ALA A 102 -2.19 -2.76 -9.70
N LEU A 103 -0.95 -3.22 -9.89
CA LEU A 103 0.20 -2.72 -9.14
C LEU A 103 0.73 -1.46 -9.84
N CYS A 104 0.95 -0.40 -9.07
CA CYS A 104 1.39 0.89 -9.59
C CYS A 104 2.92 0.93 -9.68
N LEU A 105 3.42 0.94 -10.91
CA LEU A 105 4.84 1.00 -11.24
C LEU A 105 5.38 2.41 -11.00
N ASP A 106 6.62 2.48 -10.49
CA ASP A 106 7.34 3.76 -10.40
C ASP A 106 7.70 4.30 -11.79
N VAL A 107 8.03 3.40 -12.72
CA VAL A 107 8.34 3.72 -14.11
C VAL A 107 7.62 2.73 -15.01
N PRO A 108 6.86 3.19 -16.03
CA PRO A 108 6.15 2.30 -16.94
C PRO A 108 7.13 1.54 -17.86
N PRO A 109 6.72 0.40 -18.44
CA PRO A 109 7.42 -0.16 -19.58
C PRO A 109 7.53 0.85 -20.72
N GLN A 110 8.57 0.77 -21.54
CA GLN A 110 8.82 1.73 -22.61
C GLN A 110 9.15 1.06 -23.94
N MET A 111 8.68 1.66 -25.02
CA MET A 111 9.12 1.35 -26.38
C MET A 111 10.26 2.29 -26.75
N LEU A 112 11.46 1.75 -26.97
CA LEU A 112 12.61 2.49 -27.49
C LEU A 112 13.16 1.79 -28.73
N ASN A 113 13.30 2.54 -29.83
CA ASN A 113 13.80 2.04 -31.11
C ASN A 113 13.10 0.74 -31.59
N GLY A 114 11.79 0.63 -31.35
CA GLY A 114 11.00 -0.55 -31.71
C GLY A 114 11.15 -1.75 -30.77
N LYS A 115 11.87 -1.61 -29.64
CA LYS A 115 12.06 -2.65 -28.63
C LYS A 115 11.38 -2.27 -27.32
N LEU A 116 10.72 -3.24 -26.69
CA LEU A 116 10.10 -3.10 -25.39
C LEU A 116 11.14 -3.25 -24.28
N TYR A 117 11.09 -2.38 -23.28
CA TYR A 117 11.88 -2.42 -22.06
C TYR A 117 10.96 -2.40 -20.84
N VAL A 118 11.23 -3.26 -19.85
CA VAL A 118 10.35 -3.47 -18.68
C VAL A 118 11.10 -3.25 -17.37
N PRO A 119 10.45 -2.81 -16.28
CA PRO A 119 11.16 -2.46 -15.05
C PRO A 119 11.77 -3.68 -14.35
N LEU A 120 13.11 -3.72 -14.25
CA LEU A 120 13.86 -4.88 -13.76
C LEU A 120 13.41 -5.29 -12.35
N ARG A 121 13.45 -4.33 -11.40
CA ARG A 121 13.10 -4.58 -10.00
C ARG A 121 11.71 -5.15 -9.87
N PHE A 122 10.73 -4.56 -10.57
CA PHE A 122 9.35 -5.01 -10.51
C PHE A 122 9.22 -6.48 -10.95
N ILE A 123 9.82 -6.86 -12.09
CA ILE A 123 9.77 -8.23 -12.59
C ILE A 123 10.47 -9.19 -11.61
N CYS A 124 11.70 -8.89 -11.21
CA CYS A 124 12.44 -9.71 -10.25
C CYS A 124 11.64 -9.94 -8.96
N GLU A 125 11.19 -8.85 -8.33
CA GLU A 125 10.51 -8.92 -7.05
C GLU A 125 9.16 -9.64 -7.16
N SER A 126 8.42 -9.40 -8.24
CA SER A 126 7.13 -10.06 -8.49
C SER A 126 7.25 -11.57 -8.69
N PHE A 127 8.40 -12.06 -9.17
CA PHE A 127 8.70 -13.48 -9.33
C PHE A 127 9.66 -14.03 -8.28
N GLY A 128 9.74 -13.38 -7.12
CA GLY A 128 10.39 -13.94 -5.93
C GLY A 128 11.90 -13.75 -5.88
N ALA A 129 12.49 -12.84 -6.67
CA ALA A 129 13.88 -12.45 -6.56
C ALA A 129 14.04 -11.07 -5.89
N ALA A 130 15.01 -10.89 -5.00
CA ALA A 130 15.32 -9.61 -4.38
C ALA A 130 16.31 -8.83 -5.26
N VAL A 131 16.15 -7.52 -5.36
CA VAL A 131 17.05 -6.65 -6.13
C VAL A 131 17.69 -5.61 -5.21
N ARG A 132 19.03 -5.52 -5.25
CA ARG A 132 19.81 -4.51 -4.52
C ARG A 132 20.70 -3.75 -5.49
N TYR A 133 20.66 -2.43 -5.40
CA TYR A 133 21.50 -1.55 -6.19
C TYR A 133 22.69 -1.15 -5.32
N ASN A 134 23.89 -1.48 -5.77
CA ASN A 134 25.17 -1.13 -5.17
C ASN A 134 25.96 -0.30 -6.20
N ASN A 135 26.93 0.52 -5.77
CA ASN A 135 27.63 1.47 -6.66
C ASN A 135 28.11 0.85 -7.99
N GLY A 136 27.31 1.00 -9.05
CA GLY A 136 27.56 0.43 -10.38
C GLY A 136 27.18 -1.04 -10.58
N THR A 137 26.66 -1.75 -9.57
CA THR A 137 26.22 -3.15 -9.66
C THR A 137 24.77 -3.35 -9.21
N VAL A 138 24.09 -4.32 -9.82
CA VAL A 138 22.75 -4.75 -9.41
C VAL A 138 22.82 -6.21 -9.00
N ASP A 139 22.61 -6.46 -7.71
CA ASP A 139 22.61 -7.80 -7.15
C ASP A 139 21.18 -8.35 -7.15
N ILE A 140 21.00 -9.50 -7.79
CA ILE A 140 19.72 -10.21 -7.79
C ILE A 140 19.90 -11.53 -7.04
N ALA A 141 19.09 -11.73 -5.99
CA ALA A 141 19.14 -12.92 -5.15
C ALA A 141 17.80 -13.67 -5.17
N TYR A 142 17.84 -15.01 -5.28
CA TYR A 142 16.65 -15.86 -5.30
C TYR A 142 16.81 -17.06 -4.36
N PRO A 143 15.78 -17.44 -3.58
CA PRO A 143 14.52 -16.70 -3.41
C PRO A 143 14.71 -15.45 -2.53
N ALA A 144 13.84 -14.46 -2.72
CA ALA A 144 13.71 -13.30 -1.84
C ALA A 144 13.14 -13.76 -0.49
N ASP A 145 13.72 -13.27 0.60
CA ASP A 145 13.07 -13.35 1.90
C ASP A 145 11.91 -12.34 1.94
N ARG A 146 10.70 -12.88 2.11
CA ARG A 146 9.42 -12.17 2.15
C ARG A 146 8.79 -12.16 3.54
N SER A 147 9.46 -12.73 4.54
CA SER A 147 8.92 -12.92 5.89
C SER A 147 8.51 -11.61 6.58
N ASN A 148 9.11 -10.48 6.19
CA ASN A 148 8.86 -9.15 6.74
C ASN A 148 8.11 -8.21 5.78
N ASP A 149 7.60 -8.71 4.66
CA ASP A 149 6.75 -7.91 3.78
C ASP A 149 5.42 -7.63 4.49
N LEU A 150 4.90 -6.42 4.33
CA LEU A 150 3.57 -6.03 4.84
C LEU A 150 2.60 -5.71 3.72
N ALA A 151 1.32 -5.98 3.96
CA ALA A 151 0.21 -5.46 3.16
C ALA A 151 -0.73 -4.66 4.06
N LEU A 152 -1.02 -3.42 3.67
CA LEU A 152 -2.01 -2.57 4.33
C LEU A 152 -3.18 -2.32 3.36
N ASN A 153 -4.41 -2.59 3.77
CA ASN A 153 -5.61 -2.34 2.98
C ASN A 153 -6.35 -1.10 3.48
N PHE A 154 -6.77 -0.25 2.56
CA PHE A 154 -7.57 0.94 2.82
C PHE A 154 -8.80 0.91 1.93
N ALA A 155 -9.97 1.10 2.53
CA ALA A 155 -11.20 1.30 1.79
C ALA A 155 -11.89 2.60 2.21
N GLY A 156 -12.87 2.99 1.40
CA GLY A 156 -13.55 4.28 1.53
C GLY A 156 -14.57 4.35 2.68
N ASP A 157 -15.59 5.17 2.46
CA ASP A 157 -16.64 5.43 3.44
C ASP A 157 -17.48 4.16 3.69
N THR A 158 -17.51 3.74 4.96
CA THR A 158 -18.23 2.56 5.44
C THR A 158 -19.29 3.00 6.44
N THR A 159 -20.55 2.68 6.14
CA THR A 159 -21.68 2.92 7.04
C THR A 159 -22.58 1.68 7.11
N LEU A 160 -22.89 1.24 8.33
CA LEU A 160 -23.85 0.16 8.62
C LEU A 160 -25.15 0.74 9.20
N ALA A 161 -25.48 1.97 8.79
CA ALA A 161 -26.65 2.71 9.23
C ALA A 161 -27.83 2.62 8.24
N TRP A 162 -28.92 3.32 8.57
CA TRP A 162 -30.16 3.38 7.79
C TRP A 162 -30.78 1.99 7.58
N CYS A 163 -31.01 1.59 6.33
CA CYS A 163 -31.66 0.34 5.97
C CYS A 163 -30.71 -0.86 5.98
N PHE A 164 -29.48 -0.72 6.52
CA PHE A 164 -28.59 -1.86 6.68
C PHE A 164 -29.24 -2.97 7.53
N GLU A 165 -29.93 -2.60 8.62
CA GLU A 165 -30.64 -3.58 9.46
C GLU A 165 -31.77 -4.29 8.71
N ASP A 166 -32.48 -3.59 7.81
CA ASP A 166 -33.51 -4.19 6.95
C ASP A 166 -32.90 -5.22 5.97
N ALA A 167 -31.67 -4.97 5.50
CA ALA A 167 -30.96 -5.83 4.55
C ALA A 167 -30.27 -7.02 5.22
N ALA A 168 -29.55 -6.77 6.32
CA ALA A 168 -28.73 -7.76 7.00
C ALA A 168 -29.50 -8.59 8.04
N GLY A 169 -30.53 -8.01 8.68
CA GLY A 169 -31.21 -8.65 9.81
C GLY A 169 -30.22 -9.09 10.89
N ASP A 170 -30.19 -10.40 11.19
CA ASP A 170 -29.26 -10.99 12.15
C ASP A 170 -28.00 -11.62 11.50
N ASP A 171 -27.84 -11.51 10.19
CA ASP A 171 -26.63 -11.96 9.49
C ASP A 171 -25.49 -10.94 9.66
N LEU A 172 -24.64 -11.19 10.66
CA LEU A 172 -23.47 -10.37 10.96
C LEU A 172 -22.32 -10.54 9.96
N THR A 173 -22.45 -11.41 8.96
CA THR A 173 -21.47 -11.59 7.88
C THR A 173 -21.86 -10.87 6.59
N TYR A 174 -23.12 -10.40 6.51
CA TYR A 174 -23.77 -9.91 5.30
C TYR A 174 -22.91 -8.97 4.45
N ALA A 175 -22.37 -7.91 5.04
CA ALA A 175 -21.60 -6.90 4.31
C ALA A 175 -20.34 -7.48 3.65
N PHE A 176 -19.68 -8.47 4.26
CA PHE A 176 -18.38 -8.96 3.84
C PHE A 176 -18.40 -10.37 3.24
N ALA A 177 -19.58 -10.90 2.91
CA ALA A 177 -19.75 -12.24 2.37
C ALA A 177 -18.86 -12.51 1.13
N ASP A 178 -18.77 -11.54 0.20
CA ASP A 178 -17.93 -11.59 -1.01
C ASP A 178 -16.63 -10.77 -0.91
N ALA A 179 -16.32 -10.27 0.29
CA ALA A 179 -15.15 -9.42 0.58
C ALA A 179 -14.24 -9.95 1.68
N GLY A 180 -14.32 -11.23 2.06
CA GLY A 180 -13.42 -11.82 3.07
C GLY A 180 -11.92 -11.73 2.74
N TRP A 181 -11.57 -11.50 1.47
CA TRP A 181 -10.20 -11.21 1.03
C TRP A 181 -9.67 -9.84 1.50
N PHE A 182 -10.56 -8.91 1.85
CA PHE A 182 -10.21 -7.56 2.32
C PHE A 182 -9.49 -7.62 3.66
N GLY A 183 -10.02 -8.36 4.63
CA GLY A 183 -9.41 -8.54 5.95
C GLY A 183 -8.18 -9.45 5.98
N ALA A 184 -7.68 -9.93 4.83
CA ALA A 184 -6.50 -10.81 4.77
C ALA A 184 -5.16 -10.05 4.75
N ALA A 185 -5.19 -8.71 4.82
CA ALA A 185 -4.01 -7.87 4.95
C ALA A 185 -3.46 -7.90 6.39
N ASP A 186 -2.26 -7.34 6.59
CA ASP A 186 -1.66 -7.22 7.93
C ASP A 186 -2.33 -6.12 8.76
N ILE A 187 -2.83 -5.07 8.09
CA ILE A 187 -3.70 -4.04 8.68
C ILE A 187 -4.74 -3.66 7.63
N THR A 188 -5.99 -3.55 8.06
CA THR A 188 -7.13 -3.15 7.23
C THR A 188 -7.85 -1.97 7.87
N MET A 189 -8.03 -0.91 7.08
CA MET A 189 -8.60 0.36 7.52
C MET A 189 -9.78 0.81 6.66
N VAL A 190 -10.80 1.37 7.30
CA VAL A 190 -11.92 2.06 6.63
C VAL A 190 -12.21 3.41 7.29
N ASN A 191 -12.98 4.27 6.62
CA ASN A 191 -13.59 5.43 7.26
C ASN A 191 -14.97 5.07 7.78
N LEU A 192 -15.14 4.98 9.10
CA LEU A 192 -16.40 4.59 9.72
C LEU A 192 -17.30 5.82 9.88
N GLU A 193 -18.30 5.92 9.00
CA GLU A 193 -19.16 7.09 8.84
C GLU A 193 -20.54 6.86 9.48
N ASN A 194 -20.54 6.48 10.76
CA ASN A 194 -21.74 6.39 11.58
C ASN A 194 -21.37 6.42 13.07
N ALA A 195 -22.32 6.82 13.93
CA ALA A 195 -22.21 6.57 15.36
C ALA A 195 -22.69 5.16 15.73
N ILE A 196 -21.96 4.46 16.59
CA ILE A 196 -22.36 3.17 17.17
C ILE A 196 -23.06 3.42 18.50
N THR A 197 -24.38 3.41 18.52
CA THR A 197 -25.15 3.71 19.75
C THR A 197 -26.63 3.36 19.61
N ASP A 198 -27.27 2.97 20.72
CA ASP A 198 -28.73 2.93 20.87
C ASP A 198 -29.28 4.17 21.61
N ARG A 199 -28.40 5.10 21.96
CA ARG A 199 -28.68 6.25 22.84
C ARG A 199 -28.28 7.55 22.15
N GLY A 200 -28.27 8.64 22.93
CA GLY A 200 -27.93 9.97 22.45
C GLY A 200 -29.07 10.68 21.71
N TYR A 201 -28.91 11.98 21.54
CA TYR A 201 -29.88 12.84 20.88
C TYR A 201 -29.47 13.07 19.44
N LYS A 202 -30.39 12.81 18.51
CA LYS A 202 -30.18 13.06 17.08
C LYS A 202 -29.86 14.54 16.85
N ALA A 203 -28.69 14.83 16.30
CA ALA A 203 -28.30 16.18 15.95
C ALA A 203 -29.24 16.77 14.87
N PRO A 204 -29.58 18.08 14.92
CA PRO A 204 -30.51 18.70 13.98
C PRO A 204 -29.85 18.97 12.62
N LYS A 205 -29.60 17.90 11.85
CA LYS A 205 -29.04 17.95 10.49
C LYS A 205 -29.85 17.07 9.52
N GLN A 206 -29.55 17.17 8.23
CA GLN A 206 -30.29 16.46 7.18
C GLN A 206 -30.15 14.93 7.30
N PHE A 207 -28.94 14.44 7.55
CA PHE A 207 -28.63 13.01 7.62
C PHE A 207 -27.94 12.67 8.94
N ASN A 208 -28.45 11.64 9.61
CA ASN A 208 -27.79 11.05 10.77
C ASN A 208 -27.65 9.55 10.51
N PHE A 209 -26.48 8.99 10.77
CA PHE A 209 -26.12 7.61 10.59
C PHE A 209 -25.90 6.97 11.96
N ARG A 210 -26.83 6.08 12.33
CA ARG A 210 -26.74 5.25 13.54
C ARG A 210 -26.57 3.80 13.14
N MET A 211 -25.58 3.17 13.72
CA MET A 211 -25.36 1.74 13.67
C MET A 211 -25.73 1.14 15.05
N PRO A 212 -26.72 0.21 15.11
CA PRO A 212 -26.96 -0.57 16.32
C PRO A 212 -25.68 -1.28 16.79
N PRO A 213 -25.34 -1.26 18.09
CA PRO A 213 -24.08 -1.82 18.60
C PRO A 213 -23.79 -3.28 18.21
N LYS A 214 -24.83 -4.10 17.99
CA LYS A 214 -24.67 -5.49 17.53
C LYS A 214 -23.86 -5.63 16.23
N TYR A 215 -23.90 -4.62 15.36
CA TYR A 215 -23.19 -4.65 14.08
C TYR A 215 -21.71 -4.29 14.19
N THR A 216 -21.19 -3.99 15.40
CA THR A 216 -19.74 -3.90 15.61
C THR A 216 -19.05 -5.22 15.22
N GLN A 217 -19.75 -6.36 15.40
CA GLN A 217 -19.29 -7.66 14.95
C GLN A 217 -19.14 -7.76 13.42
N VAL A 218 -19.91 -7.00 12.63
CA VAL A 218 -19.76 -6.97 11.17
C VAL A 218 -18.40 -6.40 10.79
N LEU A 219 -17.92 -5.38 11.52
CA LEU A 219 -16.59 -4.80 11.30
C LEU A 219 -15.48 -5.82 11.58
N LEU A 220 -15.61 -6.57 12.69
CA LEU A 220 -14.70 -7.68 13.01
C LEU A 220 -14.71 -8.78 11.96
N ASN A 221 -15.90 -9.15 11.47
CA ASN A 221 -16.04 -10.17 10.42
C ASN A 221 -15.43 -9.71 9.08
N GLY A 222 -15.36 -8.40 8.84
CA GLY A 222 -14.65 -7.81 7.70
C GLY A 222 -13.12 -7.79 7.87
N GLY A 223 -12.62 -8.15 9.06
CA GLY A 223 -11.20 -8.07 9.42
C GLY A 223 -10.69 -6.64 9.49
N ILE A 224 -11.51 -5.69 9.96
CA ILE A 224 -11.12 -4.30 10.14
C ILE A 224 -10.33 -4.15 11.44
N ASP A 225 -9.10 -3.65 11.34
CA ASP A 225 -8.20 -3.45 12.47
C ASP A 225 -8.27 -2.02 13.02
N ILE A 226 -8.54 -1.04 12.15
CA ILE A 226 -8.55 0.39 12.50
C ILE A 226 -9.61 1.17 11.71
N VAL A 227 -10.19 2.19 12.32
CA VAL A 227 -11.14 3.10 11.66
C VAL A 227 -10.75 4.58 11.77
N ASN A 228 -10.99 5.36 10.71
CA ASN A 228 -11.03 6.82 10.80
C ASN A 228 -12.41 7.27 11.28
N LEU A 229 -12.45 8.06 12.35
CA LEU A 229 -13.66 8.67 12.90
C LEU A 229 -13.73 10.18 12.67
N ALA A 230 -12.65 10.81 12.16
CA ALA A 230 -12.69 12.23 11.80
C ALA A 230 -13.58 12.43 10.58
N ASN A 231 -14.88 12.55 10.78
CA ASN A 231 -15.89 12.79 9.75
C ASN A 231 -17.09 13.54 10.30
N ASN A 232 -17.97 13.99 9.40
CA ASN A 232 -19.17 14.76 9.71
C ASN A 232 -20.27 13.94 10.43
N HIS A 233 -20.09 12.63 10.63
CA HIS A 233 -21.10 11.71 11.17
C HIS A 233 -20.78 11.13 12.55
N VAL A 234 -19.54 11.25 13.04
CA VAL A 234 -19.16 10.76 14.37
C VAL A 234 -19.94 11.44 15.51
N TRP A 235 -20.40 12.67 15.30
CA TRP A 235 -21.19 13.46 16.27
C TRP A 235 -22.71 13.42 16.06
N ASP A 236 -23.21 12.56 15.19
CA ASP A 236 -24.63 12.54 14.81
C ASP A 236 -25.61 12.34 15.97
N TYR A 237 -25.14 11.75 17.07
CA TYR A 237 -25.91 11.49 18.29
C TYR A 237 -25.31 12.15 19.54
N GLY A 238 -24.55 13.23 19.32
CA GLY A 238 -23.91 14.03 20.36
C GLY A 238 -22.83 13.27 21.13
N THR A 239 -22.46 13.81 22.29
CA THR A 239 -21.38 13.26 23.14
C THR A 239 -21.61 11.80 23.53
N ILE A 240 -22.86 11.41 23.81
CA ILE A 240 -23.19 10.02 24.15
C ILE A 240 -22.92 9.09 22.96
N GLY A 241 -23.27 9.51 21.74
CA GLY A 241 -23.01 8.71 20.54
C GLY A 241 -21.52 8.55 20.26
N LEU A 242 -20.73 9.61 20.44
CA LEU A 242 -19.28 9.56 20.32
C LEU A 242 -18.65 8.62 21.37
N GLN A 243 -19.04 8.77 22.64
CA GLN A 243 -18.54 7.95 23.75
C GLN A 243 -18.88 6.47 23.56
N ASP A 244 -20.14 6.17 23.18
CA ASP A 244 -20.56 4.81 22.88
C ASP A 244 -19.75 4.24 21.70
N THR A 245 -19.53 5.04 20.65
CA THR A 245 -18.74 4.62 19.48
C THR A 245 -17.34 4.19 19.86
N ILE A 246 -16.62 5.04 20.59
CA ILE A 246 -15.27 4.74 21.08
C ILE A 246 -15.29 3.49 21.96
N ALA A 247 -16.21 3.42 22.94
CA ALA A 247 -16.28 2.29 23.87
C ALA A 247 -16.57 0.94 23.18
N TYR A 248 -17.43 0.92 22.15
CA TYR A 248 -17.70 -0.30 21.39
C TYR A 248 -16.52 -0.73 20.52
N LEU A 249 -15.79 0.23 19.91
CA LEU A 249 -14.57 -0.06 19.16
C LEU A 249 -13.46 -0.58 20.07
N ASP A 250 -13.22 0.07 21.21
CA ASP A 250 -12.26 -0.37 22.23
C ASP A 250 -12.57 -1.78 22.74
N THR A 251 -13.85 -2.07 23.01
CA THR A 251 -14.29 -3.40 23.47
C THR A 251 -14.09 -4.47 22.39
N ALA A 252 -14.25 -4.10 21.11
CA ALA A 252 -14.03 -4.98 19.97
C ALA A 252 -12.53 -5.14 19.65
N GLY A 253 -11.65 -4.30 20.21
CA GLY A 253 -10.22 -4.27 19.86
C GLY A 253 -9.94 -3.67 18.48
N ILE A 254 -10.83 -2.79 17.99
CA ILE A 254 -10.65 -2.06 16.74
C ILE A 254 -10.04 -0.69 17.09
N GLU A 255 -8.84 -0.42 16.61
CA GLU A 255 -8.17 0.87 16.82
C GLU A 255 -8.95 2.00 16.13
N HIS A 256 -8.78 3.23 16.61
CA HIS A 256 -9.45 4.37 15.99
C HIS A 256 -8.62 5.66 16.09
N VAL A 257 -8.83 6.57 15.13
CA VAL A 257 -8.20 7.89 15.09
C VAL A 257 -9.19 8.98 14.69
N GLY A 258 -8.86 10.23 15.00
CA GLY A 258 -9.56 11.39 14.47
C GLY A 258 -10.82 11.82 15.23
N ALA A 259 -11.13 11.18 16.37
CA ALA A 259 -12.21 11.61 17.25
C ALA A 259 -11.88 11.30 18.72
N GLY A 260 -12.43 12.11 19.62
CA GLY A 260 -12.26 11.95 21.06
C GLY A 260 -13.03 13.00 21.85
N GLU A 261 -13.14 12.81 23.16
CA GLU A 261 -13.88 13.73 24.06
C GLU A 261 -13.19 15.10 24.25
N SER A 262 -11.98 15.26 23.70
CA SER A 262 -11.22 16.50 23.68
C SER A 262 -10.44 16.63 22.37
N ILE A 263 -9.95 17.84 22.08
CA ILE A 263 -9.09 18.10 20.92
C ILE A 263 -7.81 17.25 20.99
N ASP A 264 -7.21 17.11 22.16
CA ASP A 264 -6.00 16.30 22.35
C ASP A 264 -6.27 14.80 22.09
N ALA A 265 -7.43 14.31 22.53
CA ALA A 265 -7.85 12.93 22.25
C ALA A 265 -8.14 12.70 20.76
N ALA A 266 -8.80 13.67 20.09
CA ALA A 266 -9.06 13.59 18.66
C ALA A 266 -7.77 13.66 17.81
N ALA A 267 -6.76 14.40 18.28
CA ALA A 267 -5.45 14.52 17.64
C ALA A 267 -4.48 13.38 18.00
N ALA A 268 -4.86 12.46 18.89
CA ALA A 268 -4.00 11.35 19.30
C ALA A 268 -3.83 10.35 18.14
N PRO A 269 -2.58 9.93 17.83
CA PRO A 269 -2.34 8.91 16.81
C PRO A 269 -2.56 7.51 17.36
N ALA A 270 -2.92 6.58 16.48
CA ALA A 270 -2.77 5.14 16.71
C ALA A 270 -1.43 4.66 16.14
N ILE A 271 -0.74 3.75 16.83
CA ILE A 271 0.50 3.13 16.34
C ILE A 271 0.37 1.62 16.50
N ILE A 272 0.33 0.90 15.38
CA ILE A 272 0.24 -0.56 15.34
C ILE A 272 1.60 -1.12 14.96
N GLU A 273 2.13 -2.05 15.76
CA GLU A 273 3.38 -2.74 15.45
C GLU A 273 3.10 -4.09 14.78
N VAL A 274 3.53 -4.26 13.54
CA VAL A 274 3.37 -5.52 12.78
C VAL A 274 4.70 -5.90 12.13
N LYS A 275 5.13 -7.15 12.33
CA LYS A 275 6.42 -7.70 11.84
C LYS A 275 7.61 -6.77 12.16
N GLY A 276 7.62 -6.20 13.36
CA GLY A 276 8.70 -5.32 13.85
C GLY A 276 8.74 -3.94 13.18
N LYS A 277 7.66 -3.50 12.52
CA LYS A 277 7.50 -2.15 11.96
C LYS A 277 6.35 -1.44 12.65
N ARG A 278 6.55 -0.18 13.01
CA ARG A 278 5.53 0.69 13.61
C ARG A 278 4.81 1.47 12.52
N ILE A 279 3.52 1.22 12.35
CA ILE A 279 2.66 1.92 11.39
C ILE A 279 1.81 2.91 12.19
N GLY A 280 2.03 4.20 11.96
CA GLY A 280 1.31 5.27 12.64
C GLY A 280 0.15 5.81 11.80
N PHE A 281 -0.96 6.14 12.44
CA PHE A 281 -2.17 6.65 11.81
C PHE A 281 -2.63 7.94 12.47
N LEU A 282 -3.10 8.88 11.64
CA LEU A 282 -3.82 10.09 12.05
C LEU A 282 -5.10 10.25 11.23
N GLY A 283 -6.09 10.94 11.79
CA GLY A 283 -7.35 11.26 11.14
C GLY A 283 -7.69 12.74 11.33
N PHE A 284 -8.12 13.42 10.27
CA PHE A 284 -8.47 14.83 10.28
C PHE A 284 -9.78 15.09 9.54
N TYR A 285 -10.61 15.97 10.10
CA TYR A 285 -11.81 16.50 9.45
C TYR A 285 -11.43 17.83 8.78
N PHE A 286 -11.47 17.87 7.46
CA PHE A 286 -10.92 19.00 6.68
C PHE A 286 -9.51 19.40 7.14
N ASN A 287 -9.32 20.66 7.52
CA ASN A 287 -8.07 21.23 8.02
C ASN A 287 -8.12 21.52 9.52
N GLU A 288 -9.00 20.84 10.27
CA GLU A 288 -9.08 21.01 11.71
C GLU A 288 -7.84 20.43 12.41
N GLY A 289 -7.30 21.17 13.38
CA GLY A 289 -6.06 20.81 14.08
C GLY A 289 -4.78 21.28 13.36
N ASN A 290 -3.63 20.82 13.84
CA ASN A 290 -2.32 21.12 13.26
C ASN A 290 -1.76 19.86 12.57
N VAL A 291 -2.07 19.72 11.28
CA VAL A 291 -1.71 18.55 10.47
C VAL A 291 -0.20 18.35 10.45
N GLU A 292 0.56 19.39 10.14
CA GLU A 292 2.00 19.32 9.96
C GLU A 292 2.72 18.95 11.26
N GLU A 293 2.31 19.54 12.39
CA GLU A 293 2.88 19.21 13.70
C GLU A 293 2.54 17.77 14.12
N GLY A 294 1.29 17.34 13.96
CA GLY A 294 0.87 15.98 14.27
C GLY A 294 1.64 14.93 13.46
N VAL A 295 1.77 15.16 12.15
CA VAL A 295 2.51 14.27 11.25
C VAL A 295 4.00 14.26 11.60
N ALA A 296 4.62 15.41 11.82
CA ALA A 296 6.04 15.50 12.18
C ALA A 296 6.33 14.78 13.50
N ALA A 297 5.45 14.92 14.49
CA ALA A 297 5.55 14.23 15.78
C ALA A 297 5.37 12.72 15.66
N LEU A 298 4.40 12.27 14.84
CA LEU A 298 4.15 10.85 14.59
C LEU A 298 5.32 10.20 13.83
N ARG A 299 5.91 10.91 12.87
CA ARG A 299 7.06 10.42 12.10
C ARG A 299 8.27 10.05 12.97
N GLN A 300 8.47 10.70 14.11
CA GLN A 300 9.54 10.35 15.05
C GLN A 300 9.32 8.99 15.74
N LYS A 301 8.09 8.48 15.71
CA LYS A 301 7.66 7.28 16.43
C LYS A 301 7.26 6.13 15.51
N SER A 302 7.24 6.33 14.20
CA SER A 302 6.73 5.38 13.23
C SER A 302 7.67 5.18 12.04
N ASP A 303 7.69 3.96 11.52
CA ASP A 303 8.43 3.62 10.30
C ASP A 303 7.64 4.02 9.04
N VAL A 304 6.31 3.94 9.13
CA VAL A 304 5.35 4.39 8.11
C VAL A 304 4.29 5.27 8.77
N VAL A 305 4.00 6.41 8.15
CA VAL A 305 2.98 7.36 8.60
C VAL A 305 1.85 7.45 7.59
N VAL A 306 0.63 7.13 8.03
CA VAL A 306 -0.60 7.22 7.25
C VAL A 306 -1.48 8.34 7.80
N VAL A 307 -1.95 9.21 6.91
CA VAL A 307 -2.84 10.33 7.27
C VAL A 307 -4.15 10.19 6.54
N ASN A 308 -5.24 10.21 7.28
CA ASN A 308 -6.59 10.10 6.75
C ASN A 308 -7.28 11.46 6.84
N PHE A 309 -7.96 11.84 5.77
CA PHE A 309 -8.75 13.06 5.74
C PHE A 309 -10.17 12.79 5.28
N HIS A 310 -11.12 13.44 5.93
CA HIS A 310 -12.51 13.51 5.46
C HIS A 310 -12.79 14.94 4.98
N TRP A 311 -12.85 15.12 3.66
CA TRP A 311 -12.69 16.42 3.01
C TRP A 311 -13.28 16.52 1.59
N GLY A 312 -13.17 17.70 0.99
CA GLY A 312 -13.54 17.91 -0.40
C GLY A 312 -15.02 18.19 -0.57
N THR A 313 -15.46 18.11 -1.82
CA THR A 313 -16.84 18.36 -2.23
C THR A 313 -17.51 17.04 -2.62
N GLU A 314 -18.66 16.74 -2.02
CA GLU A 314 -19.46 15.57 -2.36
C GLU A 314 -19.69 15.45 -3.87
N ARG A 315 -19.48 14.23 -4.40
CA ARG A 315 -19.70 13.83 -5.80
C ARG A 315 -18.79 14.52 -6.82
N SER A 316 -17.72 15.19 -6.38
CA SER A 316 -16.67 15.65 -7.28
C SER A 316 -15.63 14.55 -7.51
N ASN A 317 -15.43 14.14 -8.78
CA ASN A 317 -14.36 13.21 -9.14
C ASN A 317 -12.96 13.84 -9.20
N TYR A 318 -12.87 15.16 -9.06
CA TYR A 318 -11.61 15.89 -9.04
C TYR A 318 -11.44 16.58 -7.68
N PRO A 319 -10.26 16.45 -7.04
CA PRO A 319 -10.03 17.10 -5.76
C PRO A 319 -9.95 18.62 -5.91
N ASP A 320 -10.48 19.32 -4.93
CA ASP A 320 -10.35 20.76 -4.80
C ASP A 320 -8.89 21.15 -4.54
N GLY A 321 -8.48 22.35 -4.96
CA GLY A 321 -7.08 22.80 -4.82
C GLY A 321 -6.57 22.81 -3.38
N TYR A 322 -7.46 22.99 -2.39
CA TYR A 322 -7.08 22.91 -0.98
C TYR A 322 -6.84 21.47 -0.51
N GLN A 323 -7.55 20.47 -1.05
CA GLN A 323 -7.29 19.05 -0.76
C GLN A 323 -5.86 18.71 -1.21
N VAL A 324 -5.50 19.13 -2.42
CA VAL A 324 -4.16 18.95 -2.99
C VAL A 324 -3.10 19.62 -2.12
N ALA A 325 -3.29 20.90 -1.79
CA ALA A 325 -2.36 21.64 -0.94
C ALA A 325 -2.20 20.99 0.44
N LEU A 326 -3.28 20.54 1.07
CA LEU A 326 -3.24 19.92 2.39
C LEU A 326 -2.57 18.55 2.38
N ALA A 327 -2.85 17.72 1.37
CA ALA A 327 -2.19 16.44 1.17
C ALA A 327 -0.67 16.61 0.97
N HIS A 328 -0.26 17.59 0.15
CA HIS A 328 1.15 17.91 -0.06
C HIS A 328 1.83 18.37 1.23
N ARG A 329 1.18 19.19 2.05
CA ARG A 329 1.73 19.59 3.36
C ARG A 329 1.86 18.42 4.34
N ALA A 330 0.93 17.47 4.33
CA ALA A 330 1.05 16.25 5.13
C ALA A 330 2.27 15.42 4.68
N ILE A 331 2.47 15.22 3.38
CA ILE A 331 3.66 14.52 2.87
C ILE A 331 4.95 15.30 3.22
N ASP A 332 4.97 16.62 3.06
CA ASP A 332 6.11 17.47 3.42
C ASP A 332 6.46 17.40 4.91
N ALA A 333 5.47 17.19 5.78
CA ALA A 333 5.67 16.99 7.22
C ALA A 333 6.17 15.58 7.59
N GLY A 334 6.16 14.63 6.65
CA GLY A 334 6.71 13.28 6.84
C GLY A 334 5.68 12.16 6.70
N ALA A 335 4.48 12.42 6.18
CA ALA A 335 3.55 11.35 5.83
C ALA A 335 4.07 10.54 4.64
N ASP A 336 3.83 9.24 4.67
CA ASP A 336 4.18 8.32 3.59
C ASP A 336 2.97 8.03 2.69
N LEU A 337 1.77 8.05 3.28
CA LEU A 337 0.51 7.80 2.62
C LEU A 337 -0.56 8.79 3.12
N VAL A 338 -1.31 9.36 2.19
CA VAL A 338 -2.52 10.14 2.48
C VAL A 338 -3.71 9.46 1.83
N ILE A 339 -4.76 9.19 2.62
CA ILE A 339 -6.03 8.62 2.16
C ILE A 339 -7.15 9.62 2.44
N GLY A 340 -7.93 9.94 1.42
CA GLY A 340 -9.08 10.82 1.52
C GLY A 340 -10.43 10.08 1.48
N HIS A 341 -11.41 10.71 2.09
CA HIS A 341 -12.79 10.27 2.30
C HIS A 341 -13.74 11.47 2.16
N HIS A 342 -15.07 11.25 2.13
CA HIS A 342 -16.16 12.24 2.01
C HIS A 342 -16.77 12.46 0.61
N PRO A 343 -16.01 12.53 -0.51
CA PRO A 343 -16.64 12.79 -1.81
C PRO A 343 -17.67 11.74 -2.23
N HIS A 344 -17.71 10.56 -1.59
CA HIS A 344 -18.56 9.41 -1.94
C HIS A 344 -18.39 8.89 -3.37
N VAL A 345 -17.37 9.36 -4.08
CA VAL A 345 -16.96 8.94 -5.43
C VAL A 345 -15.44 8.84 -5.49
N LEU A 346 -14.93 8.07 -6.44
CA LEU A 346 -13.49 7.98 -6.69
C LEU A 346 -12.93 9.35 -7.12
N GLN A 347 -11.80 9.72 -6.56
CA GLN A 347 -10.95 10.81 -7.05
C GLN A 347 -9.60 10.26 -7.50
N GLY A 348 -8.83 11.10 -8.19
CA GLY A 348 -7.49 10.75 -8.67
C GLY A 348 -6.50 10.42 -7.55
N MET A 349 -5.36 9.88 -7.95
CA MET A 349 -4.25 9.49 -7.09
C MET A 349 -2.93 9.98 -7.68
N GLU A 350 -2.01 10.43 -6.83
CA GLU A 350 -0.70 10.91 -7.27
C GLU A 350 0.43 10.43 -6.37
N ARG A 351 1.63 10.57 -6.91
CA ARG A 351 2.86 10.58 -6.12
C ARG A 351 3.31 12.02 -5.92
N TYR A 352 3.75 12.33 -4.71
CA TYR A 352 4.32 13.62 -4.39
C TYR A 352 5.54 13.41 -3.50
N LYS A 353 6.74 13.79 -3.97
CA LYS A 353 8.02 13.65 -3.24
C LYS A 353 8.25 12.25 -2.63
N GLY A 354 7.82 11.19 -3.32
CA GLY A 354 7.94 9.80 -2.88
C GLY A 354 6.84 9.32 -1.93
N GLY A 355 5.98 10.21 -1.43
CA GLY A 355 4.72 9.88 -0.78
C GLY A 355 3.62 9.56 -1.79
N VAL A 356 2.57 8.87 -1.33
CA VAL A 356 1.42 8.49 -2.16
C VAL A 356 0.15 9.12 -1.62
N ILE A 357 -0.70 9.63 -2.50
CA ILE A 357 -1.93 10.31 -2.14
C ILE A 357 -3.08 9.69 -2.93
N ALA A 358 -4.12 9.23 -2.24
CA ALA A 358 -5.40 8.88 -2.83
C ALA A 358 -6.47 9.83 -2.30
N TYR A 359 -7.00 10.72 -3.14
CA TYR A 359 -7.82 11.84 -2.70
C TYR A 359 -9.23 11.46 -2.24
N SER A 360 -9.77 10.36 -2.79
CA SER A 360 -11.01 9.72 -2.35
C SER A 360 -11.07 8.31 -2.87
N LEU A 361 -11.37 7.36 -1.99
CA LEU A 361 -11.66 5.97 -2.37
C LEU A 361 -13.15 5.74 -2.69
N GLY A 362 -14.01 6.75 -2.48
CA GLY A 362 -15.45 6.61 -2.61
C GLY A 362 -16.08 5.86 -1.43
N ASN A 363 -17.24 5.24 -1.64
CA ASN A 363 -17.90 4.40 -0.64
C ASN A 363 -17.30 2.99 -0.66
N PHE A 364 -17.42 2.21 0.42
CA PHE A 364 -17.03 0.78 0.43
C PHE A 364 -18.13 -0.15 0.93
N VAL A 365 -18.78 0.21 2.04
CA VAL A 365 -20.01 -0.46 2.52
C VAL A 365 -21.06 0.63 2.70
N PHE A 366 -21.97 0.73 1.74
CA PHE A 366 -22.94 1.82 1.65
C PHE A 366 -24.09 1.40 0.72
N GLY A 367 -25.34 1.68 1.07
CA GLY A 367 -26.49 1.25 0.24
C GLY A 367 -27.74 2.13 0.35
N GLY A 368 -27.65 3.25 1.07
CA GLY A 368 -28.78 4.15 1.35
C GLY A 368 -29.30 5.00 0.20
N ASN A 369 -28.70 4.92 -0.99
CA ASN A 369 -28.84 5.94 -2.03
C ASN A 369 -29.65 5.39 -3.23
N SER A 370 -30.20 6.27 -4.08
CA SER A 370 -30.99 5.87 -5.25
C SER A 370 -30.21 5.10 -6.33
N ARG A 371 -28.87 5.09 -6.23
CA ARG A 371 -28.00 4.23 -7.04
C ARG A 371 -27.72 2.97 -6.24
N ARG A 372 -28.19 1.83 -6.75
CA ARG A 372 -27.97 0.52 -6.13
C ARG A 372 -26.55 -0.02 -6.29
N GLN A 373 -25.77 0.58 -7.20
CA GLN A 373 -24.39 0.17 -7.50
C GLN A 373 -23.44 1.36 -7.55
N HIS A 374 -22.26 1.17 -6.97
CA HIS A 374 -21.17 2.15 -6.92
C HIS A 374 -19.84 1.47 -7.17
N ASP A 375 -19.08 1.96 -8.15
CA ASP A 375 -17.69 1.57 -8.33
C ASP A 375 -16.81 2.26 -7.28
N THR A 376 -15.87 1.50 -6.75
CA THR A 376 -14.95 1.88 -5.70
C THR A 376 -13.66 1.07 -5.83
N VAL A 377 -12.72 1.27 -4.92
CA VAL A 377 -11.49 0.48 -4.85
C VAL A 377 -11.11 0.17 -3.42
N VAL A 378 -10.40 -0.94 -3.23
CA VAL A 378 -9.49 -1.09 -2.11
C VAL A 378 -8.11 -0.61 -2.58
N PHE A 379 -7.57 0.39 -1.91
CA PHE A 379 -6.18 0.80 -2.08
C PHE A 379 -5.32 -0.05 -1.16
N GLN A 380 -4.35 -0.76 -1.73
CA GLN A 380 -3.41 -1.59 -0.97
C GLN A 380 -2.01 -0.99 -1.05
N LEU A 381 -1.36 -0.82 0.11
CA LEU A 381 0.06 -0.49 0.19
C LEU A 381 0.85 -1.74 0.56
N LEU A 382 1.69 -2.22 -0.35
CA LEU A 382 2.65 -3.27 -0.06
C LEU A 382 3.97 -2.64 0.40
N ILE A 383 4.50 -3.05 1.54
CA ILE A 383 5.78 -2.57 2.07
C ILE A 383 6.81 -3.70 1.99
N ARG A 384 7.86 -3.49 1.19
CA ARG A 384 8.91 -4.47 0.91
C ARG A 384 10.27 -3.86 1.22
N GLY A 385 10.81 -4.17 2.40
CA GLY A 385 11.99 -3.49 2.91
C GLY A 385 11.73 -1.99 3.11
N ARG A 386 12.22 -1.17 2.18
CA ARG A 386 12.00 0.29 2.14
C ARG A 386 11.02 0.73 1.05
N GLU A 387 10.71 -0.14 0.10
CA GLU A 387 9.83 0.19 -1.01
C GLU A 387 8.36 0.15 -0.53
N LYS A 388 7.59 1.14 -0.98
CA LYS A 388 6.14 1.22 -0.77
C LYS A 388 5.50 1.13 -2.13
N ILE A 389 4.84 0.01 -2.41
CA ILE A 389 4.29 -0.32 -3.73
C ILE A 389 2.76 -0.23 -3.64
N PRO A 390 2.17 0.83 -4.19
CA PRO A 390 0.73 0.99 -4.24
C PRO A 390 0.12 -0.04 -5.18
N ALA A 391 -1.09 -0.46 -4.86
CA ALA A 391 -1.90 -1.24 -5.74
C ALA A 391 -3.37 -0.90 -5.57
N ILE A 392 -4.11 -1.03 -6.67
CA ILE A 392 -5.52 -0.72 -6.75
C ILE A 392 -6.26 -2.02 -7.03
N ILE A 393 -7.22 -2.35 -6.17
CA ILE A 393 -8.12 -3.49 -6.32
C ILE A 393 -9.51 -2.93 -6.64
N PRO A 394 -9.98 -3.04 -7.90
CA PRO A 394 -11.29 -2.59 -8.30
C PRO A 394 -12.41 -3.34 -7.58
N VAL A 395 -13.40 -2.61 -7.09
CA VAL A 395 -14.53 -3.14 -6.33
C VAL A 395 -15.82 -2.48 -6.81
N ARG A 396 -16.92 -3.22 -6.76
CA ARG A 396 -18.27 -2.66 -6.88
C ARG A 396 -19.05 -3.00 -5.63
N ILE A 397 -19.89 -2.06 -5.21
CA ILE A 397 -20.84 -2.26 -4.12
C ILE A 397 -22.20 -2.56 -4.73
N SER A 398 -22.89 -3.56 -4.22
CA SER A 398 -24.33 -3.75 -4.41
C SER A 398 -24.94 -4.06 -3.05
N ASP A 399 -25.99 -3.34 -2.66
CA ASP A 399 -26.73 -3.59 -1.43
C ASP A 399 -25.80 -3.75 -0.19
N TRP A 400 -24.93 -2.76 0.05
CA TRP A 400 -23.90 -2.77 1.13
C TRP A 400 -22.78 -3.81 0.99
N GLN A 401 -22.81 -4.68 -0.02
CA GLN A 401 -21.81 -5.73 -0.20
C GLN A 401 -20.76 -5.31 -1.25
N PRO A 402 -19.50 -5.03 -0.86
CA PRO A 402 -18.39 -4.94 -1.79
C PRO A 402 -18.04 -6.32 -2.37
N TYR A 403 -17.77 -6.35 -3.68
CA TYR A 403 -17.17 -7.50 -4.35
C TYR A 403 -16.12 -7.04 -5.38
N ARG A 404 -15.11 -7.87 -5.58
CA ARG A 404 -13.97 -7.55 -6.45
C ARG A 404 -14.36 -7.63 -7.92
N LEU A 405 -14.00 -6.61 -8.69
CA LEU A 405 -14.10 -6.62 -10.15
C LEU A 405 -12.82 -7.18 -10.77
N VAL A 406 -12.99 -7.95 -11.86
CA VAL A 406 -11.89 -8.54 -12.64
C VAL A 406 -12.09 -8.26 -14.12
N GLY A 407 -11.07 -8.54 -14.94
CA GLY A 407 -11.17 -8.37 -16.39
C GLY A 407 -11.43 -6.92 -16.80
N GLU A 408 -12.29 -6.74 -17.79
CA GLU A 408 -12.57 -5.43 -18.40
C GLU A 408 -13.28 -4.46 -17.43
N GLU A 409 -14.25 -4.93 -16.63
CA GLU A 409 -14.93 -4.07 -15.66
C GLU A 409 -13.96 -3.49 -14.62
N GLY A 410 -13.04 -4.32 -14.11
CA GLY A 410 -12.01 -3.85 -13.19
C GLY A 410 -11.06 -2.84 -13.84
N ARG A 411 -10.74 -3.02 -15.12
CA ARG A 411 -9.91 -2.06 -15.87
C ARG A 411 -10.59 -0.71 -16.05
N GLN A 412 -11.89 -0.70 -16.36
CA GLN A 412 -12.66 0.54 -16.51
C GLN A 412 -12.65 1.41 -15.24
N VAL A 413 -12.72 0.77 -14.06
CA VAL A 413 -12.60 1.49 -12.77
C VAL A 413 -11.21 2.11 -12.61
N VAL A 414 -10.15 1.37 -12.93
CA VAL A 414 -8.77 1.89 -12.88
C VAL A 414 -8.52 2.97 -13.91
N ASP A 415 -9.08 2.85 -15.12
CA ASP A 415 -8.98 3.87 -16.17
C ASP A 415 -9.69 5.16 -15.76
N SER A 416 -10.80 5.08 -15.02
CA SER A 416 -11.45 6.26 -14.43
C SER A 416 -10.52 6.96 -13.42
N ILE A 417 -9.82 6.21 -12.56
CA ILE A 417 -8.84 6.79 -11.63
C ILE A 417 -7.69 7.44 -12.40
N ARG A 418 -7.18 6.80 -13.46
CA ARG A 418 -6.16 7.38 -14.34
C ARG A 418 -6.63 8.69 -14.94
N GLU A 419 -7.86 8.75 -15.46
CA GLU A 419 -8.46 9.98 -15.99
C GLU A 419 -8.48 11.08 -14.93
N TYR A 420 -8.98 10.78 -13.73
CA TYR A 420 -9.05 11.74 -12.61
C TYR A 420 -7.67 12.16 -12.10
N SER A 421 -6.64 11.36 -12.39
CA SER A 421 -5.25 11.63 -12.00
C SER A 421 -4.47 12.43 -13.05
N SER A 422 -5.02 12.60 -14.26
CA SER A 422 -4.30 13.18 -15.41
C SER A 422 -3.82 14.62 -15.22
N GLY A 423 -4.40 15.35 -14.28
CA GLY A 423 -4.01 16.73 -13.94
C GLY A 423 -2.81 16.85 -13.00
N PHE A 424 -2.35 15.75 -12.39
CA PHE A 424 -1.22 15.77 -11.46
C PHE A 424 0.12 15.75 -12.19
N SER A 425 1.16 16.28 -11.55
CA SER A 425 2.52 16.24 -12.12
C SER A 425 3.09 14.83 -12.19
N GLU A 426 2.73 13.98 -11.23
CA GLU A 426 3.10 12.57 -11.21
C GLU A 426 1.88 11.71 -10.86
N PRO A 427 1.00 11.41 -11.84
CA PRO A 427 -0.12 10.51 -11.65
C PRO A 427 0.35 9.13 -11.18
N LEU A 428 -0.42 8.50 -10.29
CA LEU A 428 -0.04 7.20 -9.74
C LEU A 428 -0.13 6.05 -10.77
N ILE A 429 -1.04 6.13 -11.75
CA ILE A 429 -1.37 5.04 -12.68
C ILE A 429 -1.68 5.47 -14.12
#